data_AF-A0A7M4DNZ8-F1
#
_entry.id   AF-A0A7M4DNZ8-F1
#
_cell.length_a   1.000
_cell.length_b   1.000
_cell.length_c   1.000
_cell.angle_alpha   90.00
_cell.angle_beta   90.00
_cell.angle_gamma   90.00
#
_symmetry.space_group_name_H-M   'P 1'
#
loop_
_entity.id
_entity.type
_entity.pdbx_description
1 polymer ?
#
loop_
_entity_poly.entity_id
_entity_poly.type
_entity_poly.pdbx_seq_one_letter_code
_entity_poly.pdbx_strand_id
1 'polypeptide(L)'
;MAAYTSPDQLLRRAQAELDEVGVGTGARTVFLHAHMAGLRAAAAVVAVGSGAVSAPARRRRAVRSVWEQLAEAGEQWQPWAVYFASGAPIRAAIDSDRDVALSVERAQETFEAATEFLGLAGEHVLRASAARDQRVSALAS
;
A
#
# COMPACT_ATOMS: atom_id res chain seq x y z
N MET A 1 20.22 -8.89 10.84
CA MET A 1 19.21 -8.26 11.71
C MET A 1 17.96 -8.05 10.86
N ALA A 2 16.91 -8.85 11.03
CA ALA A 2 15.70 -8.70 10.21
C ALA A 2 15.02 -7.37 10.57
N ALA A 3 15.01 -6.41 9.66
CA ALA A 3 14.34 -5.13 9.87
C ALA A 3 12.82 -5.38 9.94
N TYR A 4 12.24 -5.21 11.12
CA TYR A 4 10.80 -5.15 11.27
C TYR A 4 10.30 -3.96 10.47
N THR A 5 9.52 -4.22 9.43
CA THR A 5 8.93 -3.14 8.64
C THR A 5 7.74 -2.58 9.42
N SER A 6 7.90 -1.40 10.02
CA SER A 6 6.83 -0.73 10.76
C SER A 6 5.80 -0.12 9.80
N PRO A 7 4.53 0.07 10.23
CA PRO A 7 3.52 0.79 9.44
C PRO A 7 4.02 2.16 8.96
N ASP A 8 4.67 2.94 9.82
CA ASP A 8 5.23 4.25 9.44
C ASP A 8 6.34 4.14 8.39
N GLN A 9 7.15 3.08 8.44
CA GLN A 9 8.18 2.86 7.44
C GLN A 9 7.56 2.49 6.08
N LEU A 10 6.43 1.79 6.07
CA LEU A 10 5.68 1.50 4.85
C LEU A 10 5.09 2.77 4.25
N LEU A 11 4.47 3.63 5.06
CA LEU A 11 3.94 4.92 4.61
C LEU A 11 5.04 5.83 4.05
N ARG A 12 6.20 5.93 4.72
CA ARG A 12 7.34 6.71 4.19
C ARG A 12 7.83 6.18 2.85
N ARG A 13 7.91 4.87 2.69
CA ARG A 13 8.29 4.28 1.40
C ARG A 13 7.21 4.50 0.35
N ALA A 14 5.93 4.48 0.71
CA ALA A 14 4.85 4.77 -0.22
C ALA A 14 4.93 6.22 -0.74
N GLN A 15 5.17 7.18 0.16
CA GLN A 15 5.39 8.58 -0.23
C GLN A 15 6.60 8.71 -1.16
N ALA A 16 7.71 8.05 -0.82
CA ALA A 16 8.91 8.08 -1.66
C ALA A 16 8.65 7.58 -3.08
N GLU A 17 7.80 6.57 -3.30
CA GLU A 17 7.43 6.15 -4.65
C GLU A 17 6.69 7.26 -5.41
N LEU A 18 5.77 7.97 -4.76
CA LEU A 18 5.05 9.09 -5.40
C LEU A 18 5.99 10.26 -5.72
N ASP A 19 6.98 10.52 -4.86
CA ASP A 19 7.95 11.61 -5.04
C ASP A 19 8.89 11.39 -6.24
N GLU A 20 9.07 10.15 -6.71
CA GLU A 20 9.84 9.84 -7.93
C GLU A 20 9.12 10.29 -9.23
N VAL A 21 7.82 10.59 -9.15
CA VAL A 21 7.04 11.03 -10.31
C VAL A 21 7.16 12.54 -10.48
N GLY A 22 7.91 12.96 -11.49
CA GLY A 22 8.08 14.36 -11.89
C GLY A 22 7.52 14.71 -13.26
N VAL A 23 7.71 15.98 -13.66
CA VAL A 23 7.35 16.46 -15.00
C VAL A 23 8.09 15.65 -16.08
N GLY A 24 7.34 15.16 -17.07
CA GLY A 24 7.89 14.37 -18.18
C GLY A 24 8.10 12.88 -17.88
N THR A 25 7.71 12.40 -16.69
CA THR A 25 7.72 10.96 -16.37
C THR A 25 6.77 10.21 -17.29
N GLY A 26 7.26 9.14 -17.93
CA GLY A 26 6.47 8.33 -18.85
C GLY A 26 5.37 7.52 -18.14
N ALA A 27 4.25 7.25 -18.84
CA ALA A 27 3.06 6.61 -18.27
C ALA A 27 3.34 5.27 -17.56
N ARG A 28 4.23 4.42 -18.11
CA ARG A 28 4.64 3.14 -17.47
C ARG A 28 5.28 3.37 -16.11
N THR A 29 6.19 4.34 -16.02
CA THR A 29 6.91 4.70 -14.80
C THR A 29 5.97 5.32 -13.76
N VAL A 30 5.10 6.24 -14.19
CA VAL A 30 4.05 6.82 -13.32
C VAL A 30 3.19 5.72 -12.71
N PHE A 31 2.68 4.80 -13.55
CA PHE A 31 1.82 3.71 -13.09
C PHE A 31 2.54 2.77 -12.11
N LEU A 32 3.80 2.40 -12.39
CA LEU A 32 4.57 1.52 -11.50
C LEU A 32 4.75 2.14 -10.12
N HIS A 33 5.23 3.38 -10.05
CA HIS A 33 5.44 4.08 -8.78
C HIS A 33 4.12 4.27 -8.02
N ALA A 34 3.06 4.70 -8.69
CA ALA A 34 1.74 4.84 -8.09
C ALA A 34 1.21 3.51 -7.51
N HIS A 35 1.35 2.41 -8.27
CA HIS A 35 0.91 1.11 -7.79
C HIS A 35 1.76 0.58 -6.63
N MET A 36 3.07 0.83 -6.64
CA MET A 36 3.96 0.47 -5.52
C MET A 36 3.66 1.30 -4.27
N ALA A 37 3.31 2.58 -4.42
CA ALA A 37 2.82 3.42 -3.33
C ALA A 37 1.55 2.81 -2.70
N GLY A 38 0.57 2.44 -3.53
CA GLY A 38 -0.65 1.76 -3.09
C GLY A 38 -0.38 0.44 -2.35
N LEU A 39 0.53 -0.40 -2.87
CA LEU A 39 0.90 -1.68 -2.24
C LEU A 39 1.46 -1.47 -0.82
N ARG A 40 2.33 -0.47 -0.66
CA ARG A 40 2.95 -0.14 0.62
C ARG A 40 1.96 0.48 1.60
N ALA A 41 1.08 1.36 1.13
CA ALA A 41 -0.01 1.92 1.94
C ALA A 41 -0.96 0.81 2.46
N ALA A 42 -1.36 -0.13 1.59
CA ALA A 42 -2.17 -1.28 1.99
C ALA A 42 -1.48 -2.17 3.02
N ALA A 43 -0.19 -2.43 2.83
CA ALA A 43 0.60 -3.18 3.80
C ALA A 43 0.65 -2.47 5.17
N ALA A 44 0.67 -1.13 5.21
CA ALA A 44 0.63 -0.37 6.45
C ALA A 44 -0.70 -0.56 7.20
N VAL A 45 -1.83 -0.52 6.48
CA VAL A 45 -3.17 -0.79 7.03
C VAL A 45 -3.25 -2.22 7.60
N VAL A 46 -2.79 -3.21 6.86
CA VAL A 46 -2.79 -4.62 7.29
C VAL A 46 -1.87 -4.83 8.51
N ALA A 47 -0.71 -4.18 8.55
CA ALA A 47 0.24 -4.27 9.66
C ALA A 47 -0.34 -3.71 10.97
N VAL A 48 -1.20 -2.69 10.89
CA VAL A 48 -1.95 -2.17 12.04
C VAL A 48 -2.97 -3.19 12.55
N GLY A 49 -3.78 -3.77 11.66
CA GLY A 49 -4.83 -4.72 12.04
C GLY A 49 -4.31 -6.05 12.61
N SER A 50 -3.12 -6.48 12.19
CA SER A 50 -2.50 -7.75 12.63
C SER A 50 -1.70 -7.66 13.94
N GLY A 51 -1.63 -6.49 14.59
CA GLY A 51 -0.92 -6.33 15.87
C GLY A 51 0.61 -6.26 15.75
N ALA A 52 1.13 -5.88 14.59
CA ALA A 52 2.56 -5.64 14.33
C ALA A 52 3.50 -6.82 14.63
N VAL A 53 3.30 -7.97 13.97
CA VAL A 53 4.39 -8.94 13.72
C VAL A 53 4.24 -9.51 12.31
N SER A 54 4.81 -8.85 11.29
CA SER A 54 5.06 -9.52 10.00
C SER A 54 6.49 -10.03 9.98
N ALA A 55 6.64 -11.34 10.23
CA ALA A 55 7.85 -12.10 9.93
C ALA A 55 8.08 -12.13 8.39
N PRO A 56 9.32 -12.33 7.91
CA PRO A 56 9.56 -12.53 6.48
C PRO A 56 8.82 -13.78 6.02
N ALA A 57 7.91 -13.61 5.05
CA ALA A 57 7.04 -14.66 4.54
C ALA A 57 7.86 -15.87 4.04
N ARG A 58 7.98 -16.92 4.87
CA ARG A 58 8.56 -18.20 4.48
C ARG A 58 7.46 -19.27 4.40
N ARG A 59 7.09 -19.59 3.15
CA ARG A 59 6.48 -20.82 2.60
C ARG A 59 4.96 -21.09 2.76
N ARG A 60 4.31 -21.13 1.58
CA ARG A 60 3.33 -22.14 1.09
C ARG A 60 2.02 -22.38 1.88
N ARG A 61 1.39 -21.34 2.40
CA ARG A 61 -0.08 -21.27 2.36
C ARG A 61 -0.44 -20.51 1.07
N ALA A 62 -1.62 -20.70 0.47
CA ALA A 62 -2.06 -19.78 -0.59
C ALA A 62 -1.95 -18.36 0.00
N VAL A 63 -0.92 -17.61 -0.42
CA VAL A 63 -0.57 -16.35 0.23
C VAL A 63 -1.65 -15.39 -0.24
N ARG A 64 -2.60 -15.08 0.64
CA ARG A 64 -3.58 -14.04 0.36
C ARG A 64 -2.80 -12.80 -0.03
N SER A 65 -3.11 -12.26 -1.20
CA SER A 65 -2.56 -11.00 -1.67
C SER A 65 -2.81 -9.92 -0.62
N VAL A 66 -1.99 -8.87 -0.62
CA VAL A 66 -2.21 -7.72 0.27
C VAL A 66 -3.58 -7.07 0.01
N TRP A 67 -4.12 -7.19 -1.21
CA TRP A 67 -5.44 -6.67 -1.56
C TRP A 67 -6.58 -7.45 -0.91
N GLU A 68 -6.49 -8.78 -0.86
CA GLU A 68 -7.46 -9.60 -0.11
C GLU A 68 -7.40 -9.26 1.38
N GLN A 69 -6.20 -9.13 1.94
CA GLN A 69 -6.02 -8.74 3.35
C GLN A 69 -6.55 -7.32 3.64
N LEU A 70 -6.38 -6.40 2.69
CA LEU A 70 -6.92 -5.05 2.80
C LEU A 70 -8.45 -5.05 2.80
N ALA A 71 -9.09 -5.81 1.90
CA ALA A 71 -10.55 -5.94 1.86
C ALA A 71 -11.12 -6.54 3.15
N GLU A 72 -10.41 -7.49 3.77
CA GLU A 72 -10.77 -8.07 5.08
C GLU A 72 -10.59 -7.09 6.25
N ALA A 73 -9.76 -6.05 6.11
CA ALA A 73 -9.49 -5.09 7.17
C ALA A 73 -10.65 -4.10 7.43
N GLY A 74 -11.64 -4.04 6.53
CA GLY A 74 -12.85 -3.22 6.70
C GLY A 74 -13.49 -2.81 5.37
N GLU A 75 -14.80 -2.54 5.39
CA GLU A 75 -15.60 -2.18 4.21
C GLU A 75 -15.07 -0.91 3.51
N GLN A 76 -14.56 0.06 4.28
CA GLN A 76 -13.97 1.29 3.74
C GLN A 76 -12.75 1.05 2.84
N TRP A 77 -12.12 -0.14 2.94
CA TRP A 77 -10.93 -0.49 2.17
C TRP A 77 -11.22 -1.33 0.93
N GLN A 78 -12.43 -1.90 0.81
CA GLN A 78 -12.80 -2.74 -0.32
C GLN A 78 -12.70 -2.01 -1.68
N PRO A 79 -13.16 -0.76 -1.83
CA PRO A 79 -13.03 -0.04 -3.10
C PRO A 79 -11.57 0.07 -3.55
N TRP A 80 -10.67 0.37 -2.61
CA TRP A 80 -9.23 0.46 -2.86
C TRP A 80 -8.61 -0.89 -3.22
N ALA A 81 -8.97 -1.95 -2.48
CA ALA A 81 -8.52 -3.30 -2.78
C ALA A 81 -8.91 -3.74 -4.19
N VAL A 82 -10.17 -3.51 -4.60
CA VAL A 82 -10.66 -3.82 -5.94
C VAL A 82 -9.93 -3.00 -7.00
N TYR A 83 -9.81 -1.69 -6.79
CA TYR A 83 -9.15 -0.78 -7.73
C TYR A 83 -7.70 -1.22 -7.99
N PHE A 84 -6.88 -1.39 -6.95
CA PHE A 84 -5.48 -1.75 -7.12
C PHE A 84 -5.29 -3.20 -7.56
N ALA A 85 -6.13 -4.14 -7.13
CA ALA A 85 -6.07 -5.52 -7.64
C ALA A 85 -6.31 -5.57 -9.16
N SER A 86 -7.21 -4.74 -9.70
CA SER A 86 -7.44 -4.64 -11.15
C SER A 86 -6.22 -4.16 -11.94
N GLY A 87 -5.33 -3.38 -11.30
CA GLY A 87 -4.08 -2.89 -11.89
C GLY A 87 -2.91 -3.88 -11.80
N ALA A 88 -3.02 -4.94 -11.00
CA ALA A 88 -1.91 -5.89 -10.79
C ALA A 88 -1.44 -6.61 -12.08
N PRO A 89 -2.31 -7.00 -13.03
CA PRO A 89 -1.89 -7.55 -14.31
C PRO A 89 -1.11 -6.56 -15.18
N ILE A 90 -1.50 -5.27 -15.17
CA ILE A 90 -0.78 -4.20 -15.89
C ILE A 90 0.63 -4.07 -15.31
N ARG A 91 0.76 -3.99 -13.97
CA ARG A 91 2.07 -3.94 -13.30
C ARG A 91 2.94 -5.14 -13.69
N ALA A 92 2.37 -6.34 -13.63
CA ALA A 92 3.09 -7.57 -13.97
C ALA A 92 3.50 -7.62 -15.45
N ALA A 93 2.71 -7.06 -16.36
CA ALA A 93 3.08 -6.92 -17.76
C ALA A 93 4.25 -5.94 -17.92
N ILE A 94 4.21 -4.78 -17.26
CA ILE A 94 5.28 -3.78 -17.31
C ILE A 94 6.59 -4.35 -16.75
N ASP A 95 6.56 -5.01 -15.59
CA ASP A 95 7.74 -5.63 -14.95
C ASP A 95 8.39 -6.71 -15.83
N SER A 96 7.58 -7.40 -16.64
CA SER A 96 8.03 -8.45 -17.55
C SER A 96 8.41 -7.90 -18.93
N ASP A 97 8.54 -6.58 -19.06
CA ASP A 97 8.77 -5.84 -20.30
C ASP A 97 7.81 -6.21 -21.44
N ARG A 98 6.58 -6.59 -21.09
CA ARG A 98 5.52 -6.84 -22.07
C ARG A 98 4.88 -5.52 -22.48
N ASP A 99 4.44 -5.50 -23.73
CA ASP A 99 3.64 -4.41 -24.23
C ASP A 99 2.27 -4.41 -23.54
N VAL A 100 1.84 -3.22 -23.10
CA VAL A 100 0.54 -3.01 -22.47
C VAL A 100 0.01 -1.66 -22.93
N ALA A 101 -1.22 -1.65 -23.42
CA ALA A 101 -1.91 -0.42 -23.75
C ALA A 101 -2.24 0.33 -22.45
N LEU A 102 -1.34 1.22 -22.05
CA LEU A 102 -1.48 2.08 -20.88
C LEU A 102 -1.47 3.54 -21.36
N SER A 103 -2.61 4.21 -21.20
CA SER A 103 -2.73 5.63 -21.53
C SER A 103 -2.12 6.51 -20.44
N VAL A 104 -1.80 7.76 -20.80
CA VAL A 104 -1.29 8.76 -19.85
C VAL A 104 -2.34 9.06 -18.79
N GLU A 105 -3.61 9.18 -19.21
CA GLU A 105 -4.75 9.44 -18.33
C GLU A 105 -4.89 8.31 -17.31
N ARG A 106 -4.80 7.05 -17.73
CA ARG A 106 -4.91 5.93 -16.79
C ARG A 106 -3.77 5.89 -15.79
N ALA A 107 -2.55 6.23 -16.21
CA ALA A 107 -1.41 6.32 -15.30
C ALA A 107 -1.61 7.45 -14.28
N GLN A 108 -2.11 8.61 -14.74
CA GLN A 108 -2.41 9.77 -13.90
C GLN A 108 -3.54 9.49 -12.90
N GLU A 109 -4.63 8.85 -13.33
CA GLU A 109 -5.71 8.37 -12.45
C GLU A 109 -5.16 7.45 -11.35
N THR A 110 -4.22 6.56 -11.72
CA THR A 110 -3.60 5.64 -10.75
C THR A 110 -2.74 6.39 -9.74
N PHE A 111 -2.04 7.44 -10.19
CA PHE A 111 -1.25 8.31 -9.32
C PHE A 111 -2.12 9.09 -8.32
N GLU A 112 -3.22 9.68 -8.80
CA GLU A 112 -4.19 10.41 -7.96
C GLU A 112 -4.83 9.46 -6.94
N ALA A 113 -5.28 8.28 -7.39
CA ALA A 113 -5.82 7.24 -6.52
C ALA A 113 -4.81 6.77 -5.45
N ALA A 114 -3.53 6.60 -5.82
CA ALA A 114 -2.49 6.21 -4.88
C ALA A 114 -2.20 7.31 -3.84
N THR A 115 -2.24 8.57 -4.26
CA THR A 115 -2.07 9.73 -3.38
C THR A 115 -3.20 9.82 -2.36
N GLU A 116 -4.45 9.71 -2.81
CA GLU A 116 -5.62 9.72 -1.93
C GLU A 116 -5.58 8.54 -0.95
N PHE A 117 -5.32 7.34 -1.45
CA PHE A 117 -5.26 6.15 -0.62
C PHE A 117 -4.15 6.23 0.44
N LEU A 118 -2.97 6.78 0.08
CA LEU A 118 -1.88 7.00 1.02
C LEU A 118 -2.29 7.93 2.17
N GLY A 119 -3.02 9.01 1.87
CA GLY A 119 -3.57 9.92 2.88
C GLY A 119 -4.48 9.19 3.88
N LEU A 120 -5.45 8.42 3.37
CA LEU A 120 -6.38 7.64 4.19
C LEU A 120 -5.68 6.57 5.04
N ALA A 121 -4.70 5.87 4.45
CA ALA A 121 -3.88 4.90 5.16
C ALA A 121 -3.06 5.56 6.28
N GLY A 122 -2.50 6.74 6.02
CA GLY A 122 -1.78 7.56 6.99
C GLY A 122 -2.65 7.90 8.20
N GLU A 123 -3.85 8.43 7.97
CA GLU A 123 -4.80 8.74 9.04
C GLU A 123 -5.15 7.50 9.88
N HIS A 124 -5.37 6.35 9.23
CA HIS A 124 -5.69 5.11 9.92
C HIS A 124 -4.55 4.65 10.83
N VAL A 125 -3.31 4.67 10.35
CA VAL A 125 -2.12 4.30 11.12
C VAL A 125 -1.91 5.22 12.31
N LEU A 126 -2.12 6.52 12.13
CA LEU A 126 -2.03 7.51 13.22
C LEU A 126 -3.07 7.24 14.31
N ARG A 127 -4.35 7.06 13.92
CA ARG A 127 -5.44 6.76 14.87
C ARG A 127 -5.16 5.48 15.66
N ALA A 128 -4.71 4.42 14.99
CA ALA A 128 -4.41 3.16 15.63
C ALA A 128 -3.22 3.23 16.59
N SER A 129 -2.20 4.05 16.28
CA SER A 129 -1.07 4.28 17.18
C SER A 129 -1.50 5.03 18.44
N ALA A 130 -2.27 6.11 18.30
CA ALA A 130 -2.82 6.84 19.45
C ALA A 130 -3.68 5.93 20.36
N ALA A 131 -4.49 5.05 19.77
CA ALA A 131 -5.30 4.09 20.54
C ALA A 131 -4.46 3.01 21.25
N ARG A 132 -3.27 2.66 20.73
CA ARG A 132 -2.33 1.75 21.40
C ARG A 132 -1.67 2.45 22.59
N ASP A 133 -1.21 3.68 22.43
CA ASP A 133 -0.53 4.45 23.48
C ASP A 133 -1.46 4.73 24.68
N GLN A 134 -2.74 5.01 24.40
CA GLN A 134 -3.78 5.16 25.43
C GLN A 134 -3.99 3.87 26.24
N ARG A 135 -4.03 2.70 25.57
CA ARG A 135 -4.15 1.40 26.24
C ARG A 135 -2.95 1.07 27.12
N VAL A 136 -1.74 1.40 26.66
CA VAL A 136 -0.51 1.21 27.44
C VAL A 136 -0.52 2.11 28.68
N SER A 137 -0.91 3.38 28.54
CA SER A 137 -0.99 4.32 29.65
C SER A 137 -2.02 3.90 30.71
N ALA A 138 -3.18 3.40 30.26
CA ALA A 138 -4.23 2.90 31.14
C ALA A 138 -3.84 1.62 31.92
N LEU A 139 -2.96 0.78 31.38
CA LEU A 139 -2.44 -0.41 32.07
C LEU A 139 -1.31 -0.08 33.06
N ALA A 140 -0.66 1.07 32.91
CA ALA A 140 0.42 1.54 33.77
C ALA A 140 -0.07 2.39 34.96
N SER A 141 -1.36 2.72 35.00
CA SER A 141 -2.04 3.51 36.06
C SER A 141 -2.82 2.59 37.00
#